data_AF-A0A3C2B2D7-F1
#
_entry.id   AF-A0A3C2B2D7-F1
#
_cell.length_a   1.000
_cell.length_b   1.000
_cell.length_c   1.000
_cell.angle_alpha   90.00
_cell.angle_beta   90.00
_cell.angle_gamma   90.00
#
_symmetry.space_group_name_H-M   'P 1'
#
loop_
_entity.id
_entity.type
_entity.pdbx_description
1 polymer ?
#
loop_
_entity_poly.entity_id
_entity_poly.type
_entity_poly.pdbx_seq_one_letter_code
_entity_poly.pdbx_strand_id
1 'polypeptide(L)'
;MVNVTAANSAGTGYLQANPAGATGAVHSTVNYTSASASANTAIVPLGTNGEIQVFTNGAVNIIVDVVGYITDGTAADTTTGLFRAITPGRAYDTRVPSPTPFAANEVRVVQLTGLVAPVVPAGAAGVSANLTVVNPGTNGFLKAYPNAEPSTSSLNFAAGKTVANGALLGLSGTGTVSLKMSGPGNVIVDINGYFLA
;
A
#
# COMPACT_ATOMS: atom_id res chain seq x y z
N MET A 1 2.02 -5.01 -10.46
CA MET A 1 1.38 -4.90 -9.12
C MET A 1 1.07 -3.44 -8.89
N VAL A 2 -0.14 -3.12 -8.48
CA VAL A 2 -0.62 -1.74 -8.43
C VAL A 2 -1.36 -1.43 -7.14
N ASN A 3 -1.30 -0.18 -6.67
CA ASN A 3 -2.28 0.36 -5.73
C ASN A 3 -3.30 1.18 -6.52
N VAL A 4 -4.57 0.76 -6.51
CA VAL A 4 -5.65 1.40 -7.26
C VAL A 4 -6.47 2.25 -6.32
N THR A 5 -6.58 3.54 -6.62
CA THR A 5 -7.31 4.51 -5.80
C THR A 5 -8.48 5.10 -6.58
N ALA A 6 -9.66 5.06 -5.98
CA ALA A 6 -10.83 5.83 -6.36
C ALA A 6 -10.86 7.13 -5.53
N ALA A 7 -10.92 8.28 -6.16
CA ALA A 7 -10.93 9.59 -5.51
C ALA A 7 -12.03 10.50 -6.10
N ASN A 8 -12.47 11.49 -5.33
CA ASN A 8 -13.42 12.52 -5.77
C ASN A 8 -14.70 11.96 -6.43
N SER A 9 -15.24 10.86 -5.90
CA SER A 9 -16.50 10.26 -6.36
C SER A 9 -17.70 11.11 -5.96
N ALA A 10 -18.64 11.29 -6.89
CA ALA A 10 -19.94 11.92 -6.63
C ALA A 10 -20.98 10.94 -6.05
N GLY A 11 -20.69 9.63 -6.05
CA GLY A 11 -21.60 8.57 -5.63
C GLY A 11 -20.88 7.33 -5.14
N THR A 12 -21.63 6.26 -4.90
CA THR A 12 -21.07 4.95 -4.57
C THR A 12 -20.78 4.14 -5.84
N GLY A 13 -19.77 3.27 -5.78
CA GLY A 13 -19.38 2.47 -6.94
C GLY A 13 -18.17 1.59 -6.66
N TYR A 14 -17.61 1.04 -7.71
CA TYR A 14 -16.42 0.20 -7.65
C TYR A 14 -15.54 0.36 -8.90
N LEU A 15 -14.25 0.09 -8.72
CA LEU A 15 -13.29 -0.08 -9.80
C LEU A 15 -12.95 -1.55 -9.97
N GLN A 16 -12.68 -1.96 -11.22
CA GLN A 16 -12.07 -3.26 -11.53
C GLN A 16 -10.77 -3.01 -12.31
N ALA A 17 -9.66 -3.54 -11.82
CA ALA A 17 -8.41 -3.58 -12.58
C ALA A 17 -8.26 -4.97 -13.21
N ASN A 18 -8.14 -5.00 -14.53
CA ASN A 18 -8.11 -6.21 -15.34
C ASN A 18 -6.93 -6.17 -16.33
N PRO A 19 -6.49 -7.33 -16.86
CA PRO A 19 -5.63 -7.35 -18.04
C PRO A 19 -6.33 -6.62 -19.20
N ALA A 20 -5.59 -5.81 -19.96
CA ALA A 20 -6.16 -5.13 -21.12
C ALA A 20 -6.71 -6.15 -22.14
N GLY A 21 -7.93 -5.91 -22.64
CA GLY A 21 -8.65 -6.80 -23.55
C GLY A 21 -9.48 -7.90 -22.87
N ALA A 22 -9.38 -8.06 -21.54
CA ALA A 22 -10.23 -9.00 -20.81
C ALA A 22 -11.71 -8.57 -20.86
N THR A 23 -12.62 -9.54 -21.02
CA THR A 23 -14.07 -9.33 -21.01
C THR A 23 -14.73 -10.20 -19.93
N GLY A 24 -15.91 -9.79 -19.45
CA GLY A 24 -16.71 -10.62 -18.52
C GLY A 24 -16.19 -10.71 -17.08
N ALA A 25 -15.33 -9.79 -16.63
CA ALA A 25 -14.85 -9.77 -15.25
C ALA A 25 -15.98 -9.46 -14.25
N VAL A 26 -16.18 -10.34 -13.25
CA VAL A 26 -17.25 -10.26 -12.23
C VAL A 26 -16.69 -10.12 -10.80
N HIS A 27 -15.69 -9.27 -10.63
CA HIS A 27 -15.11 -8.94 -9.31
C HIS A 27 -15.08 -7.43 -9.09
N SER A 28 -14.60 -6.97 -7.93
CA SER A 28 -14.16 -5.58 -7.75
C SER A 28 -12.75 -5.55 -7.19
N THR A 29 -12.02 -4.50 -7.54
CA THR A 29 -10.68 -4.22 -7.02
C THR A 29 -10.75 -3.24 -5.85
N VAL A 30 -11.55 -2.18 -5.97
CA VAL A 30 -11.81 -1.25 -4.85
C VAL A 30 -13.24 -0.76 -4.91
N ASN A 31 -13.94 -0.79 -3.77
CA ASN A 31 -15.27 -0.21 -3.61
C ASN A 31 -15.13 1.16 -2.96
N TYR A 32 -15.96 2.13 -3.36
CA TYR A 32 -15.91 3.49 -2.85
C TYR A 32 -17.31 4.06 -2.59
N THR A 33 -17.37 5.04 -1.69
CA THR A 33 -18.56 5.85 -1.42
C THR A 33 -18.34 7.29 -1.85
N SER A 34 -19.40 8.11 -1.85
CA SER A 34 -19.29 9.54 -2.18
C SER A 34 -18.34 10.27 -1.24
N ALA A 35 -17.57 11.22 -1.78
CA ALA A 35 -16.73 12.15 -1.02
C ALA A 35 -15.66 11.51 -0.10
N SER A 36 -15.31 10.24 -0.30
CA SER A 36 -14.23 9.56 0.42
C SER A 36 -13.36 8.77 -0.56
N ALA A 37 -12.06 9.09 -0.60
CA ALA A 37 -11.13 8.30 -1.39
C ALA A 37 -10.95 6.90 -0.78
N SER A 38 -10.84 5.89 -1.63
CA SER A 38 -10.64 4.48 -1.24
C SER A 38 -9.52 3.89 -2.09
N ALA A 39 -8.62 3.12 -1.48
CA ALA A 39 -7.50 2.50 -2.17
C ALA A 39 -7.41 1.00 -1.83
N ASN A 40 -6.93 0.20 -2.79
CA ASN A 40 -6.61 -1.20 -2.57
C ASN A 40 -5.41 -1.62 -3.44
N THR A 41 -4.49 -2.38 -2.85
CA THR A 41 -3.38 -3.00 -3.60
C THR A 41 -3.85 -4.28 -4.31
N ALA A 42 -3.47 -4.42 -5.58
CA ALA A 42 -3.84 -5.54 -6.44
C ALA A 42 -2.66 -6.05 -7.27
N ILE A 43 -2.67 -7.36 -7.52
CA ILE A 43 -1.82 -8.01 -8.51
C ILE A 43 -2.70 -8.26 -9.72
N VAL A 44 -2.38 -7.60 -10.84
CA VAL A 44 -3.17 -7.65 -12.07
C VAL A 44 -2.26 -8.17 -13.17
N PRO A 45 -2.62 -9.26 -13.87
CA PRO A 45 -1.87 -9.68 -15.06
C PRO A 45 -1.94 -8.60 -16.14
N LEU A 46 -0.92 -8.54 -16.98
CA LEU A 46 -0.87 -7.61 -18.10
C LEU A 46 -1.54 -8.22 -19.33
N GLY A 47 -2.18 -7.38 -20.15
CA GLY A 47 -2.60 -7.76 -21.50
C GLY A 47 -1.41 -7.89 -22.44
N THR A 48 -1.67 -8.25 -23.71
CA THR A 48 -0.64 -8.54 -24.72
C THR A 48 0.38 -7.40 -24.93
N ASN A 49 -0.03 -6.15 -24.69
CA ASN A 49 0.83 -4.96 -24.85
C ASN A 49 1.46 -4.46 -23.53
N GLY A 50 1.40 -5.24 -22.44
CA GLY A 50 1.91 -4.81 -21.14
C GLY A 50 0.97 -3.87 -20.38
N GLU A 51 -0.29 -3.79 -20.79
CA GLU A 51 -1.27 -2.83 -20.28
C GLU A 51 -2.28 -3.48 -19.32
N ILE A 52 -2.81 -2.68 -18.40
CA ILE A 52 -4.03 -3.00 -17.66
C ILE A 52 -5.17 -2.10 -18.16
N GLN A 53 -6.40 -2.54 -17.96
CA GLN A 53 -7.59 -1.70 -18.11
C GLN A 53 -8.27 -1.54 -16.75
N VAL A 54 -8.77 -0.33 -16.46
CA VAL A 54 -9.56 -0.06 -15.26
C VAL A 54 -10.99 0.28 -15.65
N PHE A 55 -11.93 -0.56 -15.24
CA PHE A 55 -13.36 -0.31 -15.36
C PHE A 55 -13.87 0.46 -14.15
N THR A 56 -14.83 1.36 -14.37
CA THR A 56 -15.62 2.01 -13.32
C THR A 56 -17.11 1.95 -13.67
N ASN A 57 -17.98 1.74 -12.68
CA ASN A 57 -19.43 1.78 -12.86
C ASN A 57 -20.05 3.17 -12.55
N GLY A 58 -19.22 4.18 -12.29
CA GLY A 58 -19.67 5.55 -12.03
C GLY A 58 -18.58 6.61 -12.24
N ALA A 59 -18.97 7.89 -12.23
CA ALA A 59 -18.04 9.01 -12.37
C ALA A 59 -17.13 9.13 -11.13
N VAL A 60 -15.82 8.96 -11.34
CA VAL A 60 -14.79 8.96 -10.28
C VAL A 60 -13.41 9.25 -10.88
N ASN A 61 -12.52 9.85 -10.09
CA ASN A 61 -11.11 9.96 -10.47
C ASN A 61 -10.38 8.67 -10.10
N ILE A 62 -9.59 8.16 -11.04
CA ILE A 62 -8.82 6.93 -10.87
C ILE A 62 -7.33 7.27 -10.83
N ILE A 63 -6.64 6.80 -9.80
CA ILE A 63 -5.18 6.88 -9.70
C ILE A 63 -4.66 5.44 -9.60
N VAL A 64 -3.69 5.11 -10.45
CA VAL A 64 -3.02 3.81 -10.44
C VAL A 64 -1.55 4.06 -10.18
N ASP A 65 -1.04 3.49 -9.08
CA ASP A 65 0.38 3.51 -8.75
C ASP A 65 0.97 2.12 -8.99
N VAL A 66 2.12 2.04 -9.66
CA VAL A 66 2.82 0.78 -9.91
C VAL A 66 3.85 0.57 -8.80
N VAL A 67 3.58 -0.42 -7.94
CA VAL A 67 4.40 -0.70 -6.75
C VAL A 67 5.40 -1.84 -6.96
N GLY A 68 5.34 -2.51 -8.11
CA GLY A 68 6.23 -3.61 -8.47
C GLY A 68 5.71 -4.42 -9.64
N TYR A 69 6.47 -5.42 -10.07
CA TYR A 69 6.11 -6.33 -11.15
C TYR A 69 6.50 -7.77 -10.79
N ILE A 70 5.86 -8.73 -11.44
CA ILE A 70 6.21 -10.15 -11.39
C ILE A 70 6.54 -10.53 -12.83
N THR A 71 7.69 -11.16 -13.04
CA THR A 71 8.09 -11.68 -14.35
C THR A 71 7.32 -12.94 -14.69
N ASP A 72 7.15 -13.24 -15.98
CA ASP A 72 6.57 -14.50 -16.41
C ASP A 72 7.61 -15.64 -16.36
N GLY A 73 7.18 -16.85 -16.74
CA GLY A 73 8.03 -18.05 -16.73
C GLY A 73 9.12 -18.09 -17.81
N THR A 74 9.26 -17.05 -18.63
CA THR A 74 10.35 -16.93 -19.61
C THR A 74 11.57 -16.20 -19.04
N ALA A 75 11.40 -15.47 -17.94
CA ALA A 75 12.51 -14.83 -17.25
C ALA A 75 13.45 -15.86 -16.62
N ALA A 76 14.74 -15.54 -16.54
CA ALA A 76 15.71 -16.37 -15.85
C ALA A 76 15.40 -16.45 -14.35
N ASP A 77 15.57 -17.64 -13.77
CA ASP A 77 15.44 -17.82 -12.33
C ASP A 77 16.40 -16.89 -11.58
N THR A 78 15.86 -16.15 -10.61
CA THR A 78 16.62 -15.24 -9.76
C THR A 78 16.06 -15.22 -8.35
N THR A 79 16.92 -14.94 -7.38
CA THR A 79 16.49 -14.67 -6.00
C THR A 79 16.13 -13.20 -5.79
N THR A 80 16.47 -12.30 -6.73
CA THR A 80 16.12 -10.88 -6.65
C THR A 80 14.61 -10.72 -6.61
N GLY A 81 14.11 -9.98 -5.62
CA GLY A 81 12.67 -9.81 -5.42
C GLY A 81 11.94 -11.08 -4.95
N LEU A 82 12.66 -12.14 -4.56
CA LEU A 82 12.04 -13.34 -4.02
C LEU A 82 11.35 -13.02 -2.69
N PHE A 83 10.05 -13.32 -2.61
CA PHE A 83 9.29 -13.20 -1.37
C PHE A 83 9.66 -14.30 -0.38
N ARG A 84 9.95 -13.91 0.87
CA ARG A 84 10.14 -14.80 2.00
C ARG A 84 9.10 -14.50 3.07
N ALA A 85 8.18 -15.43 3.27
CA ALA A 85 7.24 -15.38 4.37
C ALA A 85 7.97 -15.48 5.72
N ILE A 86 7.46 -14.76 6.72
CA ILE A 86 7.91 -14.83 8.11
C ILE A 86 6.69 -15.03 9.01
N THR A 87 6.91 -15.33 10.29
CA THR A 87 5.84 -15.21 11.28
C THR A 87 5.37 -13.74 11.31
N PRO A 88 4.08 -13.46 11.01
CA PRO A 88 3.61 -12.09 10.97
C PRO A 88 3.78 -11.39 12.32
N GLY A 89 4.13 -10.12 12.31
CA GLY A 89 4.37 -9.36 13.54
C GLY A 89 4.22 -7.85 13.38
N ARG A 90 4.03 -7.19 14.52
CA ARG A 90 3.92 -5.74 14.65
C ARG A 90 5.31 -5.10 14.57
N ALA A 91 5.61 -4.41 13.49
CA ALA A 91 6.89 -3.70 13.33
C ALA A 91 6.83 -2.26 13.86
N TYR A 92 5.65 -1.65 13.84
CA TYR A 92 5.44 -0.28 14.28
C TYR A 92 4.02 -0.08 14.81
N ASP A 93 3.87 0.60 15.94
CA ASP A 93 2.57 0.92 16.55
C ASP A 93 2.68 2.24 17.29
N THR A 94 1.85 3.23 16.94
CA THR A 94 1.87 4.53 17.64
C THR A 94 0.89 4.62 18.81
N ARG A 95 0.16 3.55 19.10
CA ARG A 95 -0.81 3.50 20.21
C ARG A 95 -0.13 3.23 21.55
N VAL A 96 1.16 2.90 21.53
CA VAL A 96 1.98 2.71 22.73
C VAL A 96 2.62 4.04 23.15
N PRO A 97 3.20 4.15 24.36
CA PRO A 97 3.77 5.42 24.83
C PRO A 97 4.92 5.98 23.96
N SER A 98 5.65 5.09 23.27
CA SER A 98 6.69 5.46 22.31
C SER A 98 6.75 4.39 21.22
N PRO A 99 6.54 4.73 19.94
CA PRO A 99 6.27 6.08 19.40
C PRO A 99 4.85 6.58 19.74
N THR A 100 4.69 7.90 19.85
CA THR A 100 3.37 8.56 20.08
C THR A 100 2.55 8.66 18.80
N PRO A 101 1.25 9.01 18.84
CA PRO A 101 0.46 9.28 17.63
C PRO A 101 1.11 10.34 16.71
N PHE A 102 0.80 10.29 15.41
CA PHE A 102 1.24 11.30 14.44
C PHE A 102 0.50 12.63 14.62
N ALA A 103 1.22 13.73 14.43
CA ALA A 103 0.65 15.05 14.15
C ALA A 103 0.28 15.20 12.67
N ALA A 104 -0.49 16.25 12.34
CA ALA A 104 -0.84 16.54 10.96
C ALA A 104 0.40 16.90 10.12
N ASN A 105 0.51 16.31 8.93
CA ASN A 105 1.61 16.44 7.98
C ASN A 105 2.98 15.99 8.51
N GLU A 106 3.01 15.25 9.63
CA GLU A 106 4.24 14.71 10.17
C GLU A 106 4.78 13.56 9.30
N VAL A 107 6.09 13.57 9.08
CA VAL A 107 6.84 12.49 8.43
C VAL A 107 7.72 11.81 9.48
N ARG A 108 7.70 10.49 9.52
CA ARG A 108 8.62 9.70 10.35
C ARG A 108 9.33 8.65 9.52
N VAL A 109 10.63 8.55 9.72
CA VAL A 109 11.45 7.46 9.17
C VAL A 109 11.42 6.30 10.15
N VAL A 110 10.97 5.14 9.68
CA VAL A 110 10.77 3.93 10.48
C VAL A 110 11.73 2.85 10.01
N GLN A 111 12.53 2.32 10.92
CA GLN A 111 13.39 1.16 10.67
C GLN A 111 12.55 -0.11 10.63
N LEU A 112 12.61 -0.86 9.53
CA LEU A 112 11.85 -2.10 9.37
C LEU A 112 12.73 -3.35 9.29
N THR A 113 14.04 -3.20 9.10
CA THR A 113 15.01 -4.31 9.18
C THR A 113 15.73 -4.34 10.52
N GLY A 114 16.30 -5.48 10.88
CA GLY A 114 17.07 -5.65 12.13
C GLY A 114 16.21 -5.65 13.40
N LEU A 115 14.88 -5.72 13.25
CA LEU A 115 13.94 -5.88 14.36
C LEU A 115 14.05 -7.29 14.96
N VAL A 116 13.83 -7.40 16.28
CA VAL A 116 13.78 -8.70 16.98
C VAL A 116 12.56 -9.51 16.54
N ALA A 117 11.41 -8.84 16.40
CA ALA A 117 10.18 -9.41 15.86
C ALA A 117 9.32 -8.26 15.30
N PRO A 118 8.77 -8.37 14.08
CA PRO A 118 9.00 -9.43 13.10
C PRO A 118 10.44 -9.43 12.56
N VAL A 119 11.01 -10.61 12.30
CA VAL A 119 12.40 -10.73 11.82
C VAL A 119 12.48 -10.40 10.34
N VAL A 120 12.91 -9.19 10.02
CA VAL A 120 13.26 -8.76 8.65
C VAL A 120 14.78 -8.55 8.60
N PRO A 121 15.53 -9.36 7.83
CA PRO A 121 16.98 -9.26 7.77
C PRO A 121 17.47 -7.92 7.22
N ALA A 122 18.68 -7.53 7.62
CA ALA A 122 19.41 -6.46 6.94
C ALA A 122 19.61 -6.82 5.46
N GLY A 123 19.52 -5.82 4.58
CA GLY A 123 19.61 -6.02 3.13
C GLY A 123 18.33 -6.51 2.44
N ALA A 124 17.21 -6.67 3.17
CA ALA A 124 15.90 -6.83 2.52
C ALA A 124 15.60 -5.60 1.64
N ALA A 125 15.18 -5.83 0.39
CA ALA A 125 14.84 -4.76 -0.54
C ALA A 125 13.43 -4.21 -0.33
N GLY A 126 12.56 -4.98 0.33
CA GLY A 126 11.18 -4.61 0.56
C GLY A 126 10.49 -5.46 1.62
N VAL A 127 9.30 -5.05 2.03
CA VAL A 127 8.42 -5.81 2.93
C VAL A 127 7.01 -5.94 2.36
N SER A 128 6.36 -7.06 2.64
CA SER A 128 4.91 -7.18 2.51
C SER A 128 4.28 -6.87 3.87
N ALA A 129 3.45 -5.83 3.89
CA ALA A 129 2.92 -5.25 5.11
C ALA A 129 1.42 -4.96 5.01
N ASN A 130 0.76 -4.89 6.15
CA ASN A 130 -0.52 -4.23 6.30
C ASN A 130 -0.29 -2.88 6.99
N LEU A 131 -0.66 -1.81 6.31
CA LEU A 131 -0.67 -0.46 6.85
C LEU A 131 -2.05 -0.17 7.42
N THR A 132 -2.14 0.18 8.69
CA THR A 132 -3.42 0.51 9.34
C THR A 132 -3.36 1.90 9.96
N VAL A 133 -4.32 2.76 9.60
CA VAL A 133 -4.56 4.02 10.30
C VAL A 133 -5.71 3.81 11.27
N VAL A 134 -5.49 4.13 12.54
CA VAL A 134 -6.47 3.90 13.63
C VAL A 134 -7.03 5.22 14.13
N ASN A 135 -8.36 5.32 14.13
CA ASN A 135 -9.15 6.44 14.63
C ASN A 135 -8.54 7.82 14.28
N PRO A 136 -8.33 8.14 13.00
CA PRO A 136 -7.74 9.41 12.59
C PRO A 136 -8.67 10.58 12.94
N GLY A 137 -8.10 11.74 13.26
CA GLY A 137 -8.88 12.92 13.68
C GLY A 137 -9.56 13.66 12.54
N THR A 138 -9.11 13.47 11.31
CA THR A 138 -9.63 14.14 10.10
C THR A 138 -9.73 13.16 8.94
N ASN A 139 -10.41 13.57 7.87
CA ASN A 139 -10.23 12.90 6.57
C ASN A 139 -8.79 13.13 6.08
N GLY A 140 -8.23 12.16 5.37
CA GLY A 140 -6.84 12.25 4.94
C GLY A 140 -6.29 11.00 4.30
N PHE A 141 -4.96 10.93 4.28
CA PHE A 141 -4.21 9.85 3.69
C PHE A 141 -2.91 9.55 4.46
N LEU A 142 -2.43 8.33 4.29
CA LEU A 142 -1.11 7.87 4.68
C LEU A 142 -0.30 7.60 3.42
N LYS A 143 0.93 8.11 3.37
CA LYS A 143 1.95 7.73 2.38
C LYS A 143 3.02 6.88 3.05
N ALA A 144 3.45 5.82 2.39
CA ALA A 144 4.61 5.02 2.77
C ALA A 144 5.56 4.94 1.57
N TYR A 145 6.82 5.34 1.75
CA TYR A 145 7.79 5.41 0.66
C TYR A 145 9.24 5.25 1.17
N PRO A 146 10.15 4.62 0.41
CA PRO A 146 11.52 4.39 0.86
C PRO A 146 12.38 5.65 0.86
N ASN A 147 12.22 6.50 -0.17
CA ASN A 147 13.13 7.62 -0.44
C ASN A 147 12.34 8.91 -0.73
N ALA A 148 12.10 9.23 -2.01
CA ALA A 148 11.36 10.42 -2.42
C ALA A 148 9.86 10.29 -2.13
N GLU A 149 9.25 11.37 -1.63
CA GLU A 149 7.80 11.39 -1.39
C GLU A 149 7.02 11.30 -2.71
N PRO A 150 6.11 10.34 -2.89
CA PRO A 150 5.29 10.23 -4.08
C PRO A 150 4.13 11.24 -4.06
N SER A 151 3.57 11.53 -5.23
CA SER A 151 2.32 12.32 -5.34
C SER A 151 1.07 11.51 -4.95
N THR A 152 1.19 10.19 -4.85
CA THR A 152 0.13 9.23 -4.53
C THR A 152 0.06 8.92 -3.02
N SER A 153 -1.01 8.25 -2.59
CA SER A 153 -1.17 7.73 -1.23
C SER A 153 -1.18 6.20 -1.22
N SER A 154 -0.74 5.63 -0.10
CA SER A 154 -0.79 4.18 0.14
C SER A 154 -2.14 3.77 0.75
N LEU A 155 -2.79 4.66 1.50
CA LEU A 155 -4.07 4.44 2.16
C LEU A 155 -4.80 5.78 2.32
N ASN A 156 -6.12 5.76 2.16
CA ASN A 156 -6.98 6.92 2.38
C ASN A 156 -7.95 6.61 3.52
N PHE A 157 -8.28 7.61 4.32
CA PHE A 157 -9.10 7.44 5.53
C PHE A 157 -10.09 8.59 5.74
N ALA A 158 -11.21 8.27 6.40
CA ALA A 158 -12.16 9.24 6.91
C ALA A 158 -12.01 9.39 8.43
N ALA A 159 -12.38 10.56 8.96
CA ALA A 159 -12.31 10.86 10.38
C ALA A 159 -13.05 9.79 11.21
N GLY A 160 -12.40 9.31 12.28
CA GLY A 160 -12.94 8.30 13.19
C GLY A 160 -13.05 6.89 12.60
N LYS A 161 -12.59 6.64 11.37
CA LYS A 161 -12.62 5.32 10.73
C LYS A 161 -11.25 4.68 10.74
N THR A 162 -11.13 3.56 11.44
CA THR A 162 -9.97 2.70 11.33
C THR A 162 -10.02 1.97 9.99
N VAL A 163 -8.95 2.08 9.20
CA VAL A 163 -8.85 1.50 7.86
C VAL A 163 -7.47 0.91 7.64
N ALA A 164 -7.40 -0.15 6.85
CA ALA A 164 -6.16 -0.84 6.51
C ALA A 164 -6.05 -1.04 5.00
N ASN A 165 -4.82 -1.03 4.48
CA ASN A 165 -4.50 -1.48 3.12
C ASN A 165 -3.27 -2.37 3.16
N GLY A 166 -3.31 -3.46 2.39
CA GLY A 166 -2.12 -4.26 2.12
C GLY A 166 -1.15 -3.45 1.27
N ALA A 167 0.14 -3.54 1.55
CA ALA A 167 1.17 -2.76 0.88
C ALA A 167 2.43 -3.59 0.65
N LEU A 168 3.04 -3.37 -0.52
CA LEU A 168 4.38 -3.84 -0.84
C LEU A 168 5.28 -2.62 -0.80
N LEU A 169 6.14 -2.55 0.20
CA LEU A 169 6.93 -1.38 0.48
C LEU A 169 8.37 -1.67 0.11
N GLY A 170 8.90 -0.93 -0.86
CA GLY A 170 10.36 -0.83 -1.01
C GLY A 170 10.97 -0.24 0.26
N LEU A 171 12.17 -0.67 0.59
CA LEU A 171 12.97 -0.10 1.68
C LEU A 171 14.07 0.78 1.11
N SER A 172 14.49 1.79 1.89
CA SER A 172 15.71 2.52 1.61
C SER A 172 16.93 1.59 1.70
N GLY A 173 18.10 2.05 1.24
CA GLY A 173 19.36 1.29 1.37
C GLY A 173 19.76 0.96 2.82
N THR A 174 19.15 1.62 3.80
CA THR A 174 19.35 1.35 5.24
C THR A 174 18.22 0.53 5.87
N GLY A 175 17.24 0.07 5.08
CA GLY A 175 16.13 -0.75 5.57
C GLY A 175 14.99 0.03 6.22
N THR A 176 14.84 1.30 5.88
CA THR A 176 13.80 2.18 6.42
C THR A 176 12.66 2.43 5.43
N VAL A 177 11.51 2.86 5.95
CA VAL A 177 10.43 3.49 5.19
C VAL A 177 10.06 4.83 5.83
N SER A 178 9.72 5.82 5.01
CA SER A 178 9.12 7.07 5.48
C SER A 178 7.60 6.93 5.49
N LEU A 179 6.98 7.27 6.61
CA LEU A 179 5.54 7.33 6.77
C LEU A 179 5.12 8.80 6.93
N LYS A 180 4.19 9.26 6.08
CA LYS A 180 3.62 10.62 6.15
C LYS A 180 2.13 10.57 6.39
N MET A 181 1.68 11.14 7.50
CA MET A 181 0.27 11.27 7.84
C MET A 181 -0.23 12.67 7.48
N SER A 182 -1.28 12.79 6.66
CA SER A 182 -1.83 14.10 6.29
C SER A 182 -2.60 14.79 7.43
N GLY A 183 -3.02 14.03 8.44
CA GLY A 183 -3.78 14.50 9.61
C GLY A 183 -3.36 13.74 10.87
N PRO A 184 -3.84 14.14 12.06
CA PRO A 184 -3.45 13.48 13.29
C PRO A 184 -4.08 12.08 13.39
N GLY A 185 -3.35 11.13 13.96
CA GLY A 185 -3.87 9.78 14.13
C GLY A 185 -2.82 8.74 14.49
N ASN A 186 -3.28 7.51 14.64
CA ASN A 186 -2.39 6.39 14.93
C ASN A 186 -2.07 5.59 13.67
N VAL A 187 -0.83 5.10 13.58
CA VAL A 187 -0.37 4.23 12.50
C VAL A 187 0.16 2.93 13.08
N ILE A 188 -0.16 1.85 12.39
CA ILE A 188 0.30 0.51 12.66
C ILE A 188 0.91 -0.05 11.37
N VAL A 189 2.04 -0.73 11.50
CA VAL A 189 2.66 -1.52 10.44
C VAL A 189 2.82 -2.95 10.94
N ASP A 190 2.09 -3.86 10.31
CA ASP A 190 2.23 -5.31 10.50
C ASP A 190 2.96 -5.89 9.28
N ILE A 191 3.96 -6.74 9.47
CA ILE A 191 4.75 -7.34 8.38
C ILE A 191 4.52 -8.85 8.38
N ASN A 192 4.30 -9.44 7.20
CA ASN A 192 4.12 -10.89 7.02
C ASN A 192 5.21 -11.55 6.15
N GLY A 193 6.11 -10.76 5.58
CA GLY A 193 7.25 -11.25 4.80
C GLY A 193 8.08 -10.12 4.22
N TYR A 194 9.18 -10.49 3.57
CA TYR A 194 10.12 -9.55 2.97
C TYR A 194 10.61 -10.02 1.60
N PHE A 195 11.20 -9.11 0.84
CA PHE A 195 11.75 -9.38 -0.48
C PHE A 195 13.28 -9.30 -0.44
N LEU A 196 13.95 -10.25 -1.08
CA LEU A 196 15.39 -10.22 -1.26
C LEU A 196 15.80 -9.12 -2.25
N ALA A 197 16.99 -8.56 -2.05
CA ALA A 197 17.61 -7.62 -2.99
C ALA A 197 18.08 -8.29 -4.28
#